data_AF-A0A251SZH1-F1
#
_entry.id   AF-A0A251SZH1-F1
#
_cell.length_a   1.000
_cell.length_b   1.000
_cell.length_c   1.000
_cell.angle_alpha   90.00
_cell.angle_beta   90.00
_cell.angle_gamma   90.00
#
_symmetry.space_group_name_H-M   'P 1'
#
loop_
_entity.id
_entity.type
_entity.pdbx_description
1 polymer ?
#
loop_
_entity_poly.entity_id
_entity_poly.type
_entity_poly.pdbx_seq_one_letter_code
_entity_poly.pdbx_strand_id
1 'polypeptide(L)'
;MQALLHHLHCYQYPHRPDGRLEKAPSFTTSTPKLFKQSLIYFNDINPWFTIPNNIANNAVLQVLSEQDHGSCNALHILDIGVSHGFQWPTLLEALSRRPGGPPPLVRITVVPPTLDNHQLPFASCPPGYDFASNILRFAKDVDINLQFNKLDNIPLRNLNADAISFSEDETLIVCAQFRLHGISHNEPDDRTEFLKLMRNMSPQGVILSDNNMDCSCDNCSSFDSGFARRLDYLWSFLDSTSVAFKGRDMEERRVVEGEAAKALISMCEMNERKEKWGERMNGVGFVKHAFADDVVDQARALLRKYDSRWEMRVEDRSVGLWWKGQPVSFCSLRKTD
;
A
#
# COMPACT_ATOMS: atom_id res chain seq x y z
N MET A 1 6.69 21.78 -13.50
CA MET A 1 7.03 21.74 -14.93
C MET A 1 8.26 20.88 -15.29
N GLN A 2 9.47 21.09 -14.72
CA GLN A 2 10.69 20.36 -15.16
C GLN A 2 10.63 18.82 -15.01
N ALA A 3 10.03 18.26 -13.96
CA ALA A 3 9.92 16.80 -13.79
C ALA A 3 8.96 16.15 -14.82
N LEU A 4 7.84 16.82 -15.11
CA LEU A 4 6.88 16.40 -16.14
C LEU A 4 7.48 16.58 -17.54
N LEU A 5 8.19 17.69 -17.79
CA LEU A 5 8.93 17.88 -19.05
C LEU A 5 10.05 16.85 -19.21
N HIS A 6 10.78 16.51 -18.15
CA HIS A 6 11.79 15.45 -18.16
C HIS A 6 11.15 14.09 -18.44
N HIS A 7 10.03 13.76 -17.77
CA HIS A 7 9.27 12.55 -18.07
C HIS A 7 8.85 12.53 -19.55
N LEU A 8 8.16 13.56 -20.03
CA LEU A 8 7.74 13.69 -21.43
C LEU A 8 8.93 13.68 -22.43
N HIS A 9 10.09 14.21 -22.06
CA HIS A 9 11.32 14.19 -22.86
C HIS A 9 12.02 12.82 -22.86
N CYS A 10 12.07 12.11 -21.73
CA CYS A 10 12.57 10.74 -21.66
C CYS A 10 11.67 9.77 -22.45
N TYR A 11 10.40 10.13 -22.67
CA TYR A 11 9.45 9.46 -23.55
C TYR A 11 9.45 9.97 -25.00
N GLN A 12 10.35 10.88 -25.39
CA GLN A 12 10.65 11.12 -26.81
C GLN A 12 11.47 9.93 -27.33
N TYR A 13 10.75 8.88 -27.73
CA TYR A 13 11.32 7.62 -28.21
C TYR A 13 12.28 7.82 -29.39
N PRO A 14 13.44 7.14 -29.43
CA PRO A 14 14.06 6.83 -30.71
C PRO A 14 13.12 5.86 -31.43
N HIS A 15 12.59 6.26 -32.59
CA HIS A 15 11.89 5.33 -33.46
C HIS A 15 12.80 4.12 -33.71
N ARG A 16 12.33 2.90 -33.40
CA ARG A 16 12.90 1.72 -34.04
C ARG A 16 12.73 1.90 -35.55
N PRO A 17 13.68 1.42 -36.37
CA PRO A 17 13.52 1.42 -37.83
C PRO A 17 12.28 0.65 -38.33
N ASP A 18 11.57 -0.07 -37.45
CA ASP A 18 10.30 -0.77 -37.73
C ASP A 18 9.02 0.04 -37.39
N GLY A 19 9.14 1.27 -36.89
CA GLY A 19 8.00 2.16 -36.60
C GLY A 19 7.16 1.80 -35.36
N ARG A 20 7.57 0.83 -34.53
CA ARG A 20 6.83 0.49 -33.30
C ARG A 20 7.17 1.45 -32.15
N LEU A 21 6.14 2.03 -31.53
CA LEU A 21 6.28 2.70 -30.22
C LEU A 21 6.73 1.66 -29.20
N GLU A 22 7.90 1.90 -28.59
CA GLU A 22 8.36 1.11 -27.47
C GLU A 22 7.43 1.39 -26.27
N LYS A 23 7.00 0.36 -25.53
CA LYS A 23 6.09 0.59 -24.40
C LYS A 23 6.84 1.25 -23.26
N ALA A 24 6.17 2.13 -22.53
CA ALA A 24 6.75 2.73 -21.35
C ALA A 24 7.22 1.68 -20.34
N PRO A 25 8.44 1.83 -19.75
CA PRO A 25 8.86 0.96 -18.65
C PRO A 25 7.89 1.14 -17.49
N SER A 26 7.39 0.04 -16.96
CA SER A 26 6.42 -0.04 -15.87
C SER A 26 6.62 -1.35 -15.13
N PHE A 27 5.87 -1.62 -14.07
CA PHE A 27 6.04 -2.85 -13.30
C PHE A 27 5.77 -4.10 -14.14
N THR A 28 4.71 -4.08 -14.95
CA THR A 28 4.28 -5.25 -15.75
C THR A 28 5.11 -5.47 -17.01
N THR A 29 5.81 -4.44 -17.50
CA THR A 29 6.69 -4.53 -18.68
C THR A 29 8.15 -4.83 -18.34
N SER A 30 8.51 -4.78 -17.05
CA SER A 30 9.87 -5.02 -16.56
C SER A 30 10.18 -6.51 -16.36
N THR A 31 11.47 -6.86 -16.35
CA THR A 31 11.90 -8.18 -15.86
C THR A 31 11.70 -8.27 -14.34
N PRO A 32 11.47 -9.47 -13.75
CA PRO A 32 11.38 -9.63 -12.30
C PRO A 32 12.60 -9.08 -11.53
N LYS A 33 13.80 -9.17 -12.13
CA LYS A 33 15.04 -8.62 -11.55
C LYS A 33 15.00 -7.09 -11.50
N LEU A 34 14.71 -6.43 -12.62
CA LEU A 34 14.65 -4.97 -12.70
C LEU A 34 13.52 -4.43 -11.80
N PHE A 35 12.35 -5.08 -11.82
CA PHE A 35 11.24 -4.72 -10.94
C PHE A 35 11.63 -4.77 -9.46
N LYS A 36 12.23 -5.89 -9.01
CA LYS A 36 12.71 -6.03 -7.63
C LYS A 36 13.73 -4.94 -7.28
N GLN A 37 14.70 -4.69 -8.17
CA GLN A 37 15.72 -3.66 -7.97
C GLN A 37 15.11 -2.26 -7.89
N SER A 38 14.10 -1.97 -8.73
CA SER A 38 13.38 -0.71 -8.73
C SER A 38 12.66 -0.48 -7.40
N LEU A 39 11.98 -1.50 -6.87
CA LEU A 39 11.32 -1.43 -5.57
C LEU A 39 12.31 -1.27 -4.41
N ILE A 40 13.41 -2.04 -4.38
CA ILE A 40 14.48 -1.88 -3.36
C ILE A 40 14.97 -0.44 -3.38
N TYR A 41 15.42 0.02 -4.55
CA TYR A 41 16.04 1.32 -4.68
C TYR A 41 15.07 2.43 -4.28
N PHE A 42 13.84 2.40 -4.84
CA PHE A 42 12.84 3.42 -4.56
C PHE A 42 12.50 3.52 -3.07
N ASN A 43 12.24 2.40 -2.39
CA ASN A 43 11.92 2.41 -0.94
C ASN A 43 13.11 2.85 -0.08
N ASP A 44 14.35 2.64 -0.55
CA ASP A 44 15.55 3.06 0.18
C ASP A 44 15.72 4.59 0.20
N ILE A 45 15.25 5.28 -0.85
CA ILE A 45 15.47 6.72 -1.03
C ILE A 45 14.20 7.59 -1.06
N ASN A 46 13.00 7.00 -1.15
CA ASN A 46 11.72 7.72 -1.15
C ASN A 46 10.73 7.06 -0.15
N PRO A 47 10.17 7.81 0.81
CA PRO A 47 9.34 7.27 1.89
C PRO A 47 7.90 6.95 1.48
N TRP A 48 7.50 7.19 0.22
CA TRP A 48 6.11 7.10 -0.25
C TRP A 48 5.34 5.87 0.25
N PHE A 49 5.98 4.69 0.16
CA PHE A 49 5.42 3.43 0.67
C PHE A 49 6.09 2.96 1.97
N THR A 50 7.34 3.33 2.21
CA THR A 50 8.11 2.84 3.36
C THR A 50 7.56 3.33 4.70
N ILE A 51 7.09 4.59 4.78
CA ILE A 51 6.50 5.12 6.02
C ILE A 51 5.16 4.47 6.33
N PRO A 52 4.19 4.39 5.39
CA PRO A 52 2.97 3.62 5.60
C PRO A 52 3.20 2.16 6.01
N ASN A 53 4.15 1.47 5.37
CA ASN A 53 4.52 0.10 5.71
C ASN A 53 5.08 0.00 7.14
N ASN A 54 5.92 0.94 7.56
CA ASN A 54 6.47 0.98 8.90
C ASN A 54 5.38 1.21 9.97
N ILE A 55 4.46 2.15 9.71
CA ILE A 55 3.32 2.41 10.59
C ILE A 55 2.45 1.16 10.68
N ALA A 56 2.15 0.51 9.55
CA ALA A 56 1.33 -0.69 9.53
C ALA A 56 1.97 -1.85 10.32
N ASN A 57 3.27 -2.10 10.12
CA ASN A 57 3.98 -3.16 10.84
C ASN A 57 3.99 -2.91 12.36
N ASN A 58 4.23 -1.67 12.79
CA ASN A 58 4.21 -1.32 14.20
C ASN A 58 2.79 -1.32 14.78
N ALA A 59 1.77 -0.98 13.98
CA ALA A 59 0.38 -1.12 14.40
C ALA A 59 -0.04 -2.60 14.54
N VAL A 60 0.48 -3.52 13.72
CA VAL A 60 0.29 -4.97 13.91
C VAL A 60 0.82 -5.39 15.29
N LEU A 61 2.02 -4.94 15.65
CA LEU A 61 2.61 -5.22 16.96
C LEU A 61 1.80 -4.61 18.11
N GLN A 62 1.31 -3.38 17.93
CA GLN A 62 0.41 -2.73 18.88
C GLN A 62 -0.84 -3.60 19.12
N VAL A 63 -1.55 -4.00 18.06
CA VAL A 63 -2.75 -4.84 18.17
C VAL A 63 -2.42 -6.16 18.87
N LEU A 64 -1.31 -6.81 18.52
CA LEU A 64 -0.90 -8.05 19.17
C LEU A 64 -0.63 -7.88 20.67
N SER A 65 0.02 -6.78 21.07
CA SER A 65 0.29 -6.51 22.48
C SER A 65 -0.97 -6.31 23.33
N GLU A 66 -2.05 -5.81 22.70
CA GLU A 66 -3.34 -5.60 23.36
C GLU A 66 -4.13 -6.92 23.51
N GLN A 67 -3.86 -7.92 22.67
CA GLN A 67 -4.51 -9.24 22.71
C GLN A 67 -3.79 -10.25 23.61
N ASP A 68 -2.57 -9.92 24.08
CA ASP A 68 -1.74 -10.84 24.86
C ASP A 68 -2.24 -10.93 26.32
N HIS A 69 -3.21 -11.82 26.55
CA HIS A 69 -3.76 -12.15 27.87
C HIS A 69 -3.20 -13.46 28.44
N GLY A 70 -1.95 -13.81 28.10
CA GLY A 70 -1.30 -15.06 28.55
C GLY A 70 -1.53 -16.27 27.64
N SER A 71 -2.14 -16.06 26.46
CA SER A 71 -2.17 -17.02 25.34
C SER A 71 -1.76 -16.29 24.07
N CYS A 72 -0.69 -16.75 23.43
CA CYS A 72 -0.29 -16.20 22.14
C CYS A 72 -1.00 -16.96 21.01
N ASN A 73 -2.09 -16.39 20.51
CA ASN A 73 -2.80 -16.95 19.36
C ASN A 73 -1.95 -16.84 18.08
N ALA A 74 -2.28 -17.65 17.07
CA ALA A 74 -1.69 -17.47 15.75
C ALA A 74 -2.04 -16.08 15.19
N LEU A 75 -1.10 -15.46 14.49
CA LEU A 75 -1.31 -14.18 13.81
C LEU A 75 -1.69 -14.46 12.36
N HIS A 76 -2.80 -13.91 11.89
CA HIS A 76 -3.19 -13.93 10.49
C HIS A 76 -3.26 -12.51 9.93
N ILE A 77 -2.37 -12.21 8.98
CA ILE A 77 -2.35 -10.95 8.25
C ILE A 77 -3.01 -11.15 6.89
N LEU A 78 -4.07 -10.38 6.63
CA LEU A 78 -4.65 -10.23 5.30
C LEU A 78 -4.05 -9.00 4.61
N ASP A 79 -3.19 -9.23 3.62
CA ASP A 79 -2.48 -8.20 2.86
C ASP A 79 -3.26 -7.83 1.59
N ILE A 80 -3.83 -6.64 1.58
CA ILE A 80 -4.46 -5.99 0.43
C ILE A 80 -3.64 -4.76 0.07
N GLY A 81 -2.40 -4.98 -0.34
CA GLY A 81 -1.40 -3.94 -0.55
C GLY A 81 -0.82 -3.84 -1.97
N VAL A 82 0.10 -2.89 -2.10
CA VAL A 82 0.99 -2.68 -3.26
C VAL A 82 2.47 -2.87 -2.88
N SER A 83 2.75 -3.51 -1.74
CA SER A 83 4.12 -3.62 -1.20
C SER A 83 4.96 -4.68 -1.93
N HIS A 84 4.33 -5.61 -2.66
CA HIS A 84 5.01 -6.71 -3.38
C HIS A 84 5.96 -7.51 -2.48
N GLY A 85 5.61 -7.66 -1.21
CA GLY A 85 6.39 -8.40 -0.23
C GLY A 85 7.50 -7.62 0.47
N PHE A 86 7.73 -6.35 0.14
CA PHE A 86 8.78 -5.53 0.78
C PHE A 86 8.50 -5.19 2.24
N GLN A 87 7.22 -5.15 2.62
CA GLN A 87 6.80 -4.84 3.97
C GLN A 87 7.18 -5.94 4.97
N TRP A 88 7.00 -7.19 4.57
CA TRP A 88 6.97 -8.34 5.47
C TRP A 88 8.30 -8.68 6.16
N PRO A 89 9.49 -8.57 5.52
CA PRO A 89 10.76 -8.82 6.21
C PRO A 89 10.94 -7.99 7.49
N THR A 90 10.62 -6.70 7.45
CA THR A 90 10.75 -5.84 8.64
C THR A 90 9.76 -6.19 9.75
N LEU A 91 8.56 -6.68 9.41
CA LEU A 91 7.60 -7.18 10.40
C LEU A 91 8.08 -8.49 11.02
N LEU A 92 8.57 -9.44 10.21
CA LEU A 92 9.05 -10.74 10.69
C LEU A 92 10.25 -10.58 11.65
N GLU A 93 11.17 -9.66 11.34
CA GLU A 93 12.27 -9.30 12.24
C GLU A 93 11.78 -8.67 13.55
N ALA A 94 10.74 -7.84 13.50
CA ALA A 94 10.17 -7.25 14.71
C ALA A 94 9.41 -8.29 15.56
N LEU A 95 8.68 -9.21 14.93
CA LEU A 95 8.00 -10.32 15.61
C LEU A 95 8.99 -11.26 16.31
N SER A 96 10.13 -11.57 15.70
CA SER A 96 11.14 -12.46 16.31
C SER A 96 11.80 -11.84 17.56
N ARG A 97 11.76 -10.52 17.68
CA ARG A 97 12.29 -9.75 18.83
C ARG A 97 11.22 -9.33 19.84
N ARG A 98 9.96 -9.70 19.62
CA ARG A 98 8.86 -9.28 20.47
C ARG A 98 9.03 -9.86 21.90
N PRO A 99 8.73 -9.09 22.96
CA PRO A 99 8.60 -9.64 24.30
C PRO A 99 7.61 -10.82 24.31
N GLY A 100 7.95 -11.91 25.00
CA GLY A 100 7.15 -13.15 24.98
C GLY A 100 7.38 -14.04 23.76
N GLY A 101 8.23 -13.62 22.82
CA GLY A 101 8.53 -14.36 21.60
C GLY A 101 7.52 -14.13 20.46
N PRO A 102 7.79 -14.66 19.27
CA PRO A 102 6.89 -14.54 18.13
C PRO A 102 5.62 -15.38 18.32
N PRO A 103 4.53 -15.10 17.55
CA PRO A 103 3.38 -15.98 17.49
C PRO A 103 3.76 -17.43 17.11
N PRO A 104 3.07 -18.45 17.64
CA PRO A 104 3.36 -19.85 17.33
C PRO A 104 3.19 -20.17 15.84
N LEU A 105 2.35 -19.40 15.15
CA LEU A 105 2.19 -19.39 13.71
C LEU A 105 1.91 -17.96 13.26
N VAL A 106 2.61 -17.53 12.22
CA VAL A 106 2.30 -16.31 11.46
C VAL A 106 1.80 -16.75 10.10
N ARG A 107 0.62 -16.29 9.71
CA ARG A 107 0.06 -16.48 8.37
C ARG A 107 -0.02 -15.13 7.65
N ILE A 108 0.50 -15.06 6.44
CA ILE A 108 0.32 -13.92 5.55
C ILE A 108 -0.47 -14.39 4.34
N THR A 109 -1.68 -13.85 4.16
CA THR A 109 -2.52 -14.09 2.98
C THR A 109 -2.52 -12.84 2.12
N VAL A 110 -1.91 -12.91 0.93
CA VAL A 110 -1.86 -11.79 -0.02
C VAL A 110 -3.02 -11.87 -1.02
N VAL A 111 -3.71 -10.74 -1.21
CA VAL A 111 -4.77 -10.58 -2.22
C VAL A 111 -4.26 -9.77 -3.43
N PRO A 112 -3.82 -10.43 -4.51
CA PRO A 112 -3.37 -9.75 -5.73
C PRO A 112 -4.51 -8.93 -6.38
N PRO A 113 -4.19 -7.97 -7.28
CA PRO A 113 -5.22 -7.32 -8.10
C PRO A 113 -5.87 -8.33 -9.04
N THR A 114 -7.16 -8.14 -9.32
CA THR A 114 -7.86 -8.82 -10.40
C THR A 114 -7.48 -8.23 -11.76
N LEU A 115 -7.86 -8.91 -12.84
CA LEU A 115 -7.61 -8.45 -14.22
C LEU A 115 -8.15 -7.03 -14.47
N ASP A 116 -9.31 -6.72 -13.92
CA ASP A 116 -9.96 -5.41 -14.04
C ASP A 116 -9.18 -4.28 -13.34
N ASN A 117 -8.27 -4.64 -12.42
CA ASN A 117 -7.48 -3.69 -11.62
C ASN A 117 -6.05 -3.53 -12.14
N HIS A 118 -5.68 -4.10 -13.30
CA HIS A 118 -4.32 -4.00 -13.84
C HIS A 118 -3.86 -2.58 -14.18
N GLN A 119 -4.80 -1.65 -14.32
CA GLN A 119 -4.52 -0.23 -14.56
C GLN A 119 -4.32 0.57 -13.28
N LEU A 120 -4.63 0.00 -12.10
CA LEU A 120 -4.37 0.65 -10.82
C LEU A 120 -2.85 0.79 -10.64
N PRO A 121 -2.32 2.01 -10.43
CA PRO A 121 -0.89 2.22 -10.24
C PRO A 121 -0.35 1.34 -9.13
N PHE A 122 0.82 0.75 -9.37
CA PHE A 122 1.59 -0.05 -8.42
C PHE A 122 0.96 -1.37 -7.98
N ALA A 123 -0.28 -1.68 -8.37
CA ALA A 123 -0.96 -2.90 -7.90
C ALA A 123 -0.39 -4.18 -8.53
N SER A 124 0.06 -4.11 -9.78
CA SER A 124 0.52 -5.28 -10.54
C SER A 124 2.04 -5.45 -10.50
N CYS A 125 2.50 -6.69 -10.55
CA CYS A 125 3.91 -7.06 -10.68
C CYS A 125 4.16 -7.79 -12.02
N PRO A 126 5.42 -7.95 -12.49
CA PRO A 126 5.69 -8.66 -13.73
C PRO A 126 5.45 -10.18 -13.59
N PRO A 127 5.11 -10.87 -14.68
CA PRO A 127 5.00 -12.34 -14.69
C PRO A 127 6.27 -13.01 -14.16
N GLY A 128 6.10 -14.02 -13.30
CA GLY A 128 7.21 -14.77 -12.71
C GLY A 128 7.91 -14.07 -11.54
N TYR A 129 7.43 -12.93 -11.06
CA TYR A 129 7.90 -12.36 -9.79
C TYR A 129 7.39 -13.20 -8.60
N ASP A 130 8.30 -13.96 -8.00
CA ASP A 130 8.03 -14.74 -6.79
C ASP A 130 8.76 -14.13 -5.58
N PHE A 131 8.01 -13.37 -4.79
CA PHE A 131 8.51 -12.87 -3.50
C PHE A 131 8.17 -13.82 -2.33
N ALA A 132 7.21 -14.73 -2.50
CA ALA A 132 6.79 -15.66 -1.45
C ALA A 132 7.94 -16.55 -1.01
N SER A 133 8.66 -17.15 -1.96
CA SER A 133 9.85 -17.96 -1.67
C SER A 133 10.94 -17.20 -0.92
N ASN A 134 11.11 -15.90 -1.21
CA ASN A 134 12.10 -15.06 -0.53
C ASN A 134 11.69 -14.78 0.92
N ILE A 135 10.40 -14.48 1.17
CA ILE A 135 9.88 -14.25 2.52
C ILE A 135 9.93 -15.54 3.35
N LEU A 136 9.54 -16.69 2.77
CA LEU A 136 9.59 -17.98 3.46
C LEU A 136 11.02 -18.36 3.87
N ARG A 137 12.02 -18.07 3.03
CA ARG A 137 13.43 -18.24 3.41
C ARG A 137 13.81 -17.30 4.55
N PHE A 138 13.50 -16.01 4.43
CA PHE A 138 13.82 -15.03 5.47
C PHE A 138 13.18 -15.38 6.81
N ALA A 139 11.93 -15.86 6.82
CA ALA A 139 11.25 -16.31 8.03
C ALA A 139 12.01 -17.44 8.75
N LYS A 140 12.60 -18.38 8.00
CA LYS A 140 13.48 -19.41 8.58
C LYS A 140 14.75 -18.81 9.18
N ASP A 141 15.33 -17.81 8.52
CA ASP A 141 16.55 -17.14 9.00
C ASP A 141 16.32 -16.38 10.33
N VAL A 142 15.08 -15.93 10.60
CA VAL A 142 14.69 -15.25 11.83
C VAL A 142 13.84 -16.10 12.79
N ASP A 143 13.80 -17.42 12.58
CA ASP A 143 13.09 -18.41 13.41
C ASP A 143 11.59 -18.12 13.61
N ILE A 144 10.91 -17.70 12.53
CA ILE A 144 9.45 -17.51 12.50
C ILE A 144 8.79 -18.67 11.77
N ASN A 145 7.83 -19.31 12.43
CA ASN A 145 6.92 -20.28 11.80
C ASN A 145 5.93 -19.53 10.89
N LEU A 146 6.26 -19.41 9.60
CA LEU A 146 5.49 -18.67 8.62
C LEU A 146 4.72 -19.60 7.66
N GLN A 147 3.42 -19.37 7.54
CA GLN A 147 2.60 -19.81 6.42
C GLN A 147 2.34 -18.63 5.47
N PHE A 148 2.52 -18.85 4.17
CA PHE A 148 2.26 -17.84 3.15
C PHE A 148 1.21 -18.35 2.16
N ASN A 149 0.15 -17.57 1.97
CA ASN A 149 -0.95 -17.87 1.07
C ASN A 149 -1.15 -16.74 0.06
N LYS A 150 -1.62 -17.08 -1.14
CA LYS A 150 -1.98 -16.12 -2.18
C LYS A 150 -3.37 -16.44 -2.71
N LEU A 151 -4.25 -15.45 -2.71
CA LEU A 151 -5.64 -15.59 -3.17
C LEU A 151 -5.80 -15.11 -4.61
N ASP A 152 -5.36 -15.94 -5.54
CA ASP A 152 -5.45 -15.63 -6.96
C ASP A 152 -6.92 -15.61 -7.45
N ASN A 153 -7.23 -14.62 -8.30
CA ASN A 153 -8.52 -14.49 -8.99
C ASN A 153 -9.76 -14.33 -8.09
N ILE A 154 -9.59 -13.83 -6.85
CA ILE A 154 -10.71 -13.50 -5.96
C ILE A 154 -10.90 -11.97 -5.94
N PRO A 155 -12.02 -11.44 -6.50
CA PRO A 155 -12.35 -10.03 -6.35
C PRO A 155 -12.49 -9.65 -4.87
N LEU A 156 -12.09 -8.42 -4.51
CA LEU A 156 -12.18 -7.96 -3.11
C LEU A 156 -13.60 -8.07 -2.53
N ARG A 157 -14.62 -7.78 -3.34
CA ARG A 157 -16.05 -7.94 -2.99
C ARG A 157 -16.51 -9.39 -2.73
N ASN A 158 -15.68 -10.38 -3.03
CA ASN A 158 -15.96 -11.79 -2.81
C ASN A 158 -15.12 -12.38 -1.66
N LEU A 159 -14.30 -11.58 -0.98
CA LEU A 159 -13.54 -12.04 0.17
C LEU A 159 -14.47 -12.37 1.35
N ASN A 160 -14.23 -13.51 1.98
CA ASN A 160 -14.92 -13.97 3.19
C ASN A 160 -13.97 -14.86 4.02
N ALA A 161 -14.42 -15.25 5.22
CA ALA A 161 -13.64 -16.05 6.16
C ALA A 161 -13.16 -17.38 5.55
N ASP A 162 -14.03 -18.06 4.80
CA ASP A 162 -13.71 -19.32 4.13
C ASP A 162 -12.60 -19.15 3.08
N ALA A 163 -12.70 -18.10 2.26
CA ALA A 163 -11.76 -17.80 1.19
C ALA A 163 -10.35 -17.51 1.74
N ILE A 164 -10.24 -16.90 2.91
CA ILE A 164 -8.95 -16.62 3.55
C ILE A 164 -8.46 -17.76 4.46
N SER A 165 -9.27 -18.83 4.63
CA SER A 165 -9.01 -19.96 5.53
C SER A 165 -8.73 -19.52 6.97
N PHE A 166 -9.55 -18.58 7.46
CA PHE A 166 -9.46 -18.04 8.81
C PHE A 166 -10.08 -18.98 9.85
N SER A 167 -9.44 -19.06 11.03
CA SER A 167 -9.99 -19.74 12.22
C SER A 167 -10.22 -18.73 13.34
N GLU A 168 -11.31 -18.87 14.10
CA GLU A 168 -11.66 -17.96 15.20
C GLU A 168 -10.60 -17.89 16.31
N ASP A 169 -9.74 -18.92 16.41
CA ASP A 169 -8.62 -18.97 17.36
C ASP A 169 -7.42 -18.10 16.95
N GLU A 170 -7.53 -17.34 15.86
CA GLU A 170 -6.44 -16.54 15.30
C GLU A 170 -6.70 -15.03 15.47
N THR A 171 -5.62 -14.28 15.66
CA THR A 171 -5.67 -12.81 15.60
C THR A 171 -5.59 -12.37 14.14
N LEU A 172 -6.72 -11.98 13.56
CA LEU A 172 -6.84 -11.45 12.21
C LEU A 172 -6.59 -9.95 12.17
N ILE A 173 -5.59 -9.53 11.40
CA ILE A 173 -5.30 -8.12 11.14
C ILE A 173 -5.30 -7.89 9.62
N VAL A 174 -6.11 -6.94 9.17
CA VAL A 174 -6.20 -6.55 7.76
C VAL A 174 -5.29 -5.36 7.50
N CYS A 175 -4.31 -5.53 6.60
CA CYS A 175 -3.48 -4.44 6.11
C CYS A 175 -3.95 -4.06 4.70
N ALA A 176 -4.69 -2.96 4.60
CA ALA A 176 -5.21 -2.45 3.33
C ALA A 176 -4.45 -1.18 2.94
N GLN A 177 -3.60 -1.28 1.91
CA GLN A 177 -2.61 -0.24 1.60
C GLN A 177 -2.60 0.09 0.10
N PHE A 178 -3.14 1.27 -0.24
CA PHE A 178 -3.18 1.81 -1.61
C PHE A 178 -3.89 0.91 -2.63
N ARG A 179 -4.94 0.21 -2.18
CA ARG A 179 -5.74 -0.70 -3.03
C ARG A 179 -7.24 -0.42 -2.98
N LEU A 180 -7.75 0.18 -1.91
CA LEU A 180 -9.20 0.31 -1.72
C LEU A 180 -9.80 1.46 -2.52
N HIS A 181 -9.03 2.49 -2.84
CA HIS A 181 -9.44 3.53 -3.81
C HIS A 181 -9.76 2.97 -5.21
N GLY A 182 -9.31 1.75 -5.52
CA GLY A 182 -9.63 1.01 -6.75
C GLY A 182 -11.01 0.35 -6.76
N ILE A 183 -11.71 0.29 -5.62
CA ILE A 183 -13.06 -0.28 -5.53
C ILE A 183 -14.08 0.79 -5.88
N SER A 184 -15.06 0.46 -6.74
CA SER A 184 -16.14 1.38 -7.09
C SER A 184 -16.89 1.86 -5.85
N HIS A 185 -17.14 3.17 -5.78
CA HIS A 185 -18.07 3.75 -4.81
C HIS A 185 -19.24 4.47 -5.50
N ASN A 186 -19.43 4.22 -6.79
CA ASN A 186 -20.64 4.60 -7.53
C ASN A 186 -21.77 3.63 -7.18
N GLU A 187 -22.93 3.72 -7.83
CA GLU A 187 -24.02 2.75 -7.61
C GLU A 187 -23.83 1.49 -8.47
N PRO A 188 -23.77 0.27 -7.87
CA PRO A 188 -23.82 -0.03 -6.44
C PRO A 188 -22.51 0.25 -5.70
N ASP A 189 -22.59 0.70 -4.44
CA ASP A 189 -21.43 1.09 -3.61
C ASP A 189 -20.64 -0.13 -3.10
N ASP A 190 -19.90 -0.76 -4.03
CA ASP A 190 -19.05 -1.94 -3.79
C ASP A 190 -18.02 -1.71 -2.67
N ARG A 191 -17.60 -0.46 -2.45
CA ARG A 191 -16.66 -0.09 -1.41
C ARG A 191 -17.28 -0.24 -0.03
N THR A 192 -18.49 0.27 0.17
CA THR A 192 -19.19 0.09 1.45
C THR A 192 -19.51 -1.38 1.69
N GLU A 193 -19.92 -2.14 0.66
CA GLU A 193 -20.15 -3.58 0.79
C GLU A 193 -18.87 -4.34 1.15
N PHE A 194 -17.73 -3.98 0.55
CA PHE A 194 -16.43 -4.53 0.93
C PHE A 194 -16.11 -4.28 2.40
N LEU A 195 -16.34 -3.07 2.92
CA LEU A 195 -16.09 -2.77 4.32
C LEU A 195 -17.02 -3.57 5.27
N LYS A 196 -18.27 -3.82 4.88
CA LYS A 196 -19.18 -4.72 5.62
C LYS A 196 -18.64 -6.15 5.64
N LEU A 197 -18.13 -6.67 4.53
CA LEU A 197 -17.49 -7.99 4.48
C LEU A 197 -16.31 -8.07 5.43
N MET A 198 -15.46 -7.03 5.47
CA MET A 198 -14.33 -6.97 6.40
C MET A 198 -14.82 -6.94 7.86
N ARG A 199 -15.86 -6.17 8.16
CA ARG A 199 -16.46 -6.12 9.51
C ARG A 199 -17.00 -7.48 9.96
N ASN A 200 -17.61 -8.24 9.05
CA ASN A 200 -18.20 -9.54 9.35
C ASN A 200 -17.16 -10.62 9.68
N MET A 201 -15.91 -10.47 9.21
CA MET A 201 -14.81 -11.35 9.62
C MET A 201 -14.26 -11.03 11.02
N SER A 202 -14.79 -9.98 11.68
CA SER A 202 -14.40 -9.56 13.03
C SER A 202 -12.87 -9.42 13.26
N PRO A 203 -12.14 -8.68 12.40
CA PRO A 203 -10.70 -8.51 12.58
C PRO A 203 -10.39 -7.69 13.84
N GLN A 204 -9.34 -8.07 14.55
CA GLN A 204 -8.81 -7.37 15.73
C GLN A 204 -8.19 -6.02 15.36
N GLY A 205 -7.87 -5.81 14.07
CA GLY A 205 -7.49 -4.51 13.54
C GLY A 205 -7.57 -4.45 12.02
N VAL A 206 -7.99 -3.30 11.50
CA VAL A 206 -7.87 -2.91 10.10
C VAL A 206 -6.97 -1.69 10.03
N ILE A 207 -5.81 -1.85 9.43
CA ILE A 207 -4.86 -0.79 9.14
C ILE A 207 -5.10 -0.33 7.72
N LEU A 208 -5.67 0.86 7.57
CA LEU A 208 -5.96 1.46 6.28
C LEU A 208 -4.93 2.55 5.98
N SER A 209 -4.20 2.37 4.88
CA SER A 209 -3.39 3.43 4.28
C SER A 209 -3.82 3.70 2.85
N ASP A 210 -4.10 4.95 2.50
CA ASP A 210 -4.47 5.31 1.13
C ASP A 210 -4.07 6.75 0.78
N ASN A 211 -4.19 7.11 -0.49
CA ASN A 211 -3.96 8.46 -0.99
C ASN A 211 -4.92 9.45 -0.32
N ASN A 212 -4.41 10.57 0.17
CA ASN A 212 -5.24 11.57 0.85
C ASN A 212 -5.71 12.68 -0.11
N MET A 213 -6.51 12.27 -1.10
CA MET A 213 -6.91 13.11 -2.22
C MET A 213 -8.41 13.02 -2.54
N ASP A 214 -8.94 14.04 -3.19
CA ASP A 214 -10.33 14.04 -3.67
C ASP A 214 -10.52 13.08 -4.85
N CYS A 215 -11.71 12.51 -4.96
CA CYS A 215 -12.05 11.58 -6.03
C CYS A 215 -12.03 12.27 -7.40
N SER A 216 -11.46 11.61 -8.41
CA SER A 216 -11.38 12.12 -9.79
C SER A 216 -12.36 11.44 -10.75
N CYS A 217 -13.31 10.65 -10.24
CA CYS A 217 -14.30 9.97 -11.08
C CYS A 217 -15.36 10.93 -11.64
N ASP A 218 -16.01 10.52 -12.73
CA ASP A 218 -16.98 11.33 -13.46
C ASP A 218 -18.24 11.66 -12.64
N ASN A 219 -18.54 10.86 -11.60
CA ASN A 219 -19.64 11.12 -10.68
C ASN A 219 -19.30 12.16 -9.60
N CYS A 220 -18.01 12.46 -9.38
CA CYS A 220 -17.54 13.34 -8.30
C CYS A 220 -16.98 14.69 -8.77
N SER A 221 -16.64 14.82 -10.05
CA SER A 221 -16.07 16.04 -10.61
C SER A 221 -16.22 16.10 -12.12
N SER A 222 -16.18 17.31 -12.68
CA SER A 222 -16.00 17.51 -14.12
C SER A 222 -14.64 16.97 -14.60
N PHE A 223 -14.53 16.72 -15.90
CA PHE A 223 -13.29 16.19 -16.50
C PHE A 223 -12.06 17.04 -16.17
N ASP A 224 -12.15 18.36 -16.29
CA ASP A 224 -11.06 19.29 -16.02
C ASP A 224 -10.58 19.21 -14.56
N SER A 225 -11.52 19.16 -13.61
CA SER A 225 -11.22 19.02 -12.19
C SER A 225 -10.66 17.64 -11.85
N GLY A 226 -11.24 16.57 -12.40
CA GLY A 226 -10.75 15.20 -12.20
C GLY A 226 -9.36 15.00 -12.81
N PHE A 227 -9.09 15.57 -13.98
CA PHE A 227 -7.77 15.54 -14.62
C PHE A 227 -6.73 16.32 -13.82
N ALA A 228 -7.06 17.51 -13.32
CA ALA A 228 -6.18 18.30 -12.46
C ALA A 228 -5.78 17.52 -11.19
N ARG A 229 -6.74 16.86 -10.53
CA ARG A 229 -6.46 16.01 -9.34
C ARG A 229 -5.50 14.86 -9.63
N ARG A 230 -5.70 14.14 -10.75
CA ARG A 230 -4.77 13.07 -11.17
C ARG A 230 -3.38 13.62 -11.51
N LEU A 231 -3.33 14.81 -12.12
CA LEU A 231 -2.07 15.47 -12.43
C LEU A 231 -1.33 15.93 -11.17
N ASP A 232 -2.03 16.43 -10.16
CA ASP A 232 -1.44 16.83 -8.87
C ASP A 232 -0.84 15.62 -8.14
N TYR A 233 -1.52 14.47 -8.19
CA TYR A 233 -1.01 13.20 -7.68
C TYR A 233 0.29 12.81 -8.38
N LEU A 234 0.24 12.71 -9.72
CA LEU A 234 1.39 12.32 -10.51
C LEU A 234 2.54 13.31 -10.33
N TRP A 235 2.25 14.61 -10.31
CA TRP A 235 3.25 15.65 -10.11
C TRP A 235 3.97 15.49 -8.77
N SER A 236 3.22 15.27 -7.69
CA SER A 236 3.80 15.03 -6.36
C SER A 236 4.69 13.78 -6.33
N PHE A 237 4.27 12.72 -7.02
CA PHE A 237 5.07 11.50 -7.16
C PHE A 237 6.36 11.74 -7.96
N LEU A 238 6.26 12.34 -9.14
CA LEU A 238 7.40 12.60 -10.02
C LEU A 238 8.39 13.60 -9.39
N ASP A 239 7.90 14.64 -8.74
CA ASP A 239 8.73 15.66 -8.08
C ASP A 239 9.48 15.07 -6.88
N SER A 240 8.80 14.32 -6.00
CA SER A 240 9.47 13.66 -4.88
C SER A 240 10.47 12.58 -5.32
N THR A 241 10.13 11.83 -6.37
CA THR A 241 11.02 10.84 -7.00
C THR A 241 12.24 11.52 -7.63
N SER A 242 12.04 12.59 -8.39
CA SER A 242 13.15 13.32 -9.00
C SER A 242 14.13 13.86 -7.95
N VAL A 243 13.62 14.41 -6.85
CA VAL A 243 14.44 14.87 -5.71
C VAL A 243 15.20 13.70 -5.08
N ALA A 244 14.54 12.59 -4.78
CA ALA A 244 15.17 11.40 -4.19
C ALA A 244 16.30 10.84 -5.07
N PHE A 245 16.09 10.80 -6.38
CA PHE A 245 17.09 10.33 -7.35
C PHE A 245 18.18 11.38 -7.67
N LYS A 246 18.08 12.59 -7.10
CA LYS A 246 18.96 13.73 -7.37
C LYS A 246 18.96 14.13 -8.86
N GLY A 247 17.79 14.04 -9.49
CA GLY A 247 17.60 14.32 -10.92
C GLY A 247 18.21 13.29 -11.88
N ARG A 248 18.85 12.22 -11.38
CA ARG A 248 19.47 11.19 -12.23
C ARG A 248 18.40 10.42 -12.97
N ASP A 249 18.70 10.10 -14.23
CA ASP A 249 17.89 9.24 -15.06
C ASP A 249 18.45 7.82 -14.98
N MET A 250 17.70 6.90 -14.36
CA MET A 250 18.10 5.51 -14.12
C MET A 250 16.94 4.60 -14.52
N GLU A 251 17.22 3.37 -14.95
CA GLU A 251 16.18 2.43 -15.38
C GLU A 251 15.16 2.19 -14.26
N GLU A 252 15.63 2.05 -13.01
CA GLU A 252 14.78 1.87 -11.83
C GLU A 252 13.80 3.03 -11.64
N ARG A 253 14.29 4.26 -11.89
CA ARG A 253 13.48 5.48 -11.80
C ARG A 253 12.40 5.47 -12.88
N ARG A 254 12.77 5.19 -14.12
CA ARG A 254 11.83 5.14 -15.25
C ARG A 254 10.72 4.11 -15.01
N VAL A 255 11.05 2.97 -14.42
CA VAL A 255 10.08 1.91 -14.09
C VAL A 255 9.05 2.39 -13.05
N VAL A 256 9.48 3.03 -11.96
CA VAL A 256 8.53 3.54 -10.94
C VAL A 256 7.73 4.74 -11.42
N GLU A 257 8.34 5.67 -12.17
CA GLU A 257 7.65 6.83 -12.73
C GLU A 257 6.65 6.42 -13.83
N GLY A 258 6.99 5.45 -14.67
CA GLY A 258 6.08 4.91 -15.68
C GLY A 258 4.94 4.11 -15.07
N GLU A 259 5.14 3.47 -13.92
CA GLU A 259 4.04 2.88 -13.15
C GLU A 259 3.11 3.95 -12.56
N ALA A 260 3.66 5.03 -12.00
CA ALA A 260 2.87 6.15 -11.47
C ALA A 260 2.03 6.84 -12.55
N ALA A 261 2.56 6.95 -13.78
CA ALA A 261 1.88 7.57 -14.91
C ALA A 261 0.55 6.90 -15.27
N LYS A 262 0.32 5.65 -14.86
CA LYS A 262 -0.98 4.98 -15.01
C LYS A 262 -2.13 5.73 -14.35
N ALA A 263 -1.87 6.56 -13.34
CA ALA A 263 -2.88 7.40 -12.68
C ALA A 263 -3.64 8.30 -13.66
N LEU A 264 -3.01 8.73 -14.76
CA LEU A 264 -3.65 9.58 -15.77
C LEU A 264 -4.64 8.83 -16.69
N ILE A 265 -4.47 7.51 -16.83
CA ILE A 265 -5.26 6.67 -17.74
C ILE A 265 -6.17 5.69 -17.02
N SER A 266 -5.95 5.47 -15.73
CA SER A 266 -6.75 4.57 -14.92
C SER A 266 -8.15 5.13 -14.70
N MET A 267 -9.14 4.37 -15.14
CA MET A 267 -10.56 4.66 -14.88
C MET A 267 -11.02 4.20 -13.49
N CYS A 268 -10.18 3.44 -12.79
CA CYS A 268 -10.48 2.84 -11.50
C CYS A 268 -9.96 3.68 -10.31
N GLU A 269 -9.30 4.82 -10.54
CA GLU A 269 -8.82 5.69 -9.45
C GLU A 269 -9.95 6.55 -8.88
N MET A 270 -10.53 6.06 -7.79
CA MET A 270 -11.61 6.73 -7.08
C MET A 270 -11.18 7.08 -5.65
N ASN A 271 -10.13 7.88 -5.54
CA ASN A 271 -9.52 8.32 -4.26
C ASN A 271 -10.55 9.01 -3.34
N GLU A 272 -10.35 8.87 -2.04
CA GLU A 272 -11.12 9.61 -1.02
C GLU A 272 -10.18 10.07 0.08
N ARG A 273 -10.44 11.26 0.63
CA ARG A 273 -9.70 11.78 1.78
C ARG A 273 -9.95 10.95 3.04
N LYS A 274 -9.06 11.11 4.02
CA LYS A 274 -9.14 10.41 5.32
C LYS A 274 -10.49 10.59 6.03
N GLU A 275 -11.15 11.74 5.86
CA GLU A 275 -12.44 12.05 6.48
C GLU A 275 -13.54 11.13 5.93
N LYS A 276 -13.65 11.04 4.60
CA LYS A 276 -14.66 10.23 3.92
C LYS A 276 -14.45 8.73 4.12
N TRP A 277 -13.19 8.27 4.10
CA TRP A 277 -12.86 6.90 4.55
C TRP A 277 -13.29 6.67 6.00
N GLY A 278 -13.13 7.67 6.86
CA GLY A 278 -13.56 7.59 8.24
C GLY A 278 -15.06 7.50 8.41
N GLU A 279 -15.83 8.28 7.67
CA GLU A 279 -17.30 8.20 7.64
C GLU A 279 -17.77 6.81 7.22
N ARG A 280 -17.17 6.24 6.15
CA ARG A 280 -17.51 4.89 5.67
C ARG A 280 -17.21 3.80 6.70
N MET A 281 -16.00 3.82 7.27
CA MET A 281 -15.58 2.84 8.29
C MET A 281 -16.49 2.93 9.52
N ASN A 282 -16.81 4.14 9.98
CA ASN A 282 -17.75 4.35 11.09
C ASN A 282 -19.16 3.86 10.73
N GLY A 283 -19.62 4.11 9.50
CA GLY A 283 -20.94 3.69 9.02
C GLY A 283 -21.16 2.18 8.98
N VAL A 284 -20.09 1.38 8.90
CA VAL A 284 -20.16 -0.08 8.99
C VAL A 284 -19.76 -0.62 10.38
N GLY A 285 -19.58 0.26 11.38
CA GLY A 285 -19.33 -0.14 12.76
C GLY A 285 -17.86 -0.42 13.12
N PHE A 286 -16.90 0.17 12.40
CA PHE A 286 -15.52 0.28 12.88
C PHE A 286 -15.30 1.59 13.64
N VAL A 287 -14.45 1.56 14.66
CA VAL A 287 -14.05 2.72 15.45
C VAL A 287 -12.58 3.05 15.24
N LYS A 288 -12.26 4.34 15.26
CA LYS A 288 -10.88 4.82 15.08
C LYS A 288 -10.08 4.74 16.38
N HIS A 289 -8.95 4.04 16.33
CA HIS A 289 -7.98 3.95 17.42
C HIS A 289 -6.73 4.78 17.11
N ALA A 290 -6.14 5.36 18.16
CA ALA A 290 -4.84 6.00 18.04
C ALA A 290 -3.75 4.94 17.87
N PHE A 291 -2.76 5.26 17.04
CA PHE A 291 -1.48 4.56 17.11
C PHE A 291 -0.79 4.89 18.42
N ALA A 292 -0.10 3.91 19.00
CA ALA A 292 0.71 4.12 20.18
C ALA A 292 1.88 5.09 19.88
N ASP A 293 2.37 5.79 20.90
CA ASP A 293 3.39 6.83 20.73
C ASP A 293 4.68 6.27 20.11
N ASP A 294 5.05 5.04 20.44
CA ASP A 294 6.20 4.34 19.90
C ASP A 294 6.05 4.03 18.39
N VAL A 295 4.85 3.69 17.93
CA VAL A 295 4.53 3.53 16.49
C VAL A 295 4.82 4.84 15.76
N VAL A 296 4.34 5.95 16.32
CA VAL A 296 4.52 7.28 15.73
C VAL A 296 5.98 7.71 15.77
N ASP A 297 6.69 7.49 16.87
CA ASP A 297 8.08 7.90 17.04
C ASP A 297 9.04 7.09 16.16
N GLN A 298 8.80 5.79 15.98
CA GLN A 298 9.54 4.97 15.02
C GLN A 298 9.37 5.48 13.58
N ALA A 299 8.14 5.82 13.18
CA ALA A 299 7.88 6.38 11.87
C ALA A 299 8.55 7.76 11.68
N ARG A 300 8.53 8.63 12.71
CA ARG A 300 9.27 9.91 12.70
C ARG A 300 10.77 9.69 12.56
N ALA A 301 11.33 8.75 13.30
CA ALA A 301 12.75 8.43 13.26
C ALA A 301 13.16 7.93 11.87
N LEU A 302 12.36 7.05 11.27
CA LEU A 302 12.57 6.55 9.91
C LEU A 302 12.49 7.68 8.87
N LEU A 303 11.55 8.61 9.02
CA LEU A 303 11.38 9.72 8.07
C LEU A 303 12.63 10.60 7.96
N ARG A 304 13.40 10.75 9.04
CA ARG A 304 14.65 11.54 9.07
C ARG A 304 15.73 11.03 8.12
N LYS A 305 15.62 9.79 7.62
CA LYS A 305 16.51 9.24 6.58
C LYS A 305 16.29 9.91 5.21
N TYR A 306 15.10 10.43 4.96
CA TYR A 306 14.67 10.92 3.65
C TYR A 306 14.81 12.45 3.52
N ASP A 307 14.51 12.99 2.33
CA ASP A 307 14.60 14.44 2.08
C ASP A 307 13.75 15.24 3.08
N SER A 308 14.32 16.32 3.60
CA SER A 308 13.71 17.17 4.65
C SER A 308 12.37 17.84 4.26
N ARG A 309 11.98 17.79 2.98
CA ARG A 309 10.68 18.29 2.51
C ARG A 309 9.53 17.31 2.74
N TRP A 310 9.84 16.09 3.18
CA TRP A 310 8.85 15.17 3.70
C TRP A 310 8.47 15.54 5.13
N GLU A 311 7.18 15.55 5.41
CA GLU A 311 6.65 15.81 6.75
C GLU A 311 5.68 14.70 7.15
N MET A 312 5.58 14.46 8.46
CA MET A 312 4.56 13.59 9.03
C MET A 312 3.74 14.35 10.05
N ARG A 313 2.41 14.25 9.95
CA ARG A 313 1.46 14.95 10.82
C ARG A 313 0.52 13.96 11.48
N VAL A 314 0.30 14.11 12.78
CA VAL A 314 -0.67 13.31 13.53
C VAL A 314 -1.91 14.17 13.74
N GLU A 315 -3.03 13.75 13.17
CA GLU A 315 -4.29 14.52 13.18
C GLU A 315 -5.44 13.55 13.32
N ASP A 316 -6.34 13.81 14.28
CA ASP A 316 -7.53 12.99 14.53
C ASP A 316 -7.22 11.48 14.58
N ARG A 317 -6.27 11.12 15.46
CA ARG A 317 -5.78 9.74 15.70
C ARG A 317 -5.27 9.00 14.45
N SER A 318 -5.02 9.72 13.36
CA SER A 318 -4.46 9.20 12.11
C SER A 318 -3.11 9.86 11.83
N VAL A 319 -2.27 9.21 11.04
CA VAL A 319 -0.95 9.74 10.66
C VAL A 319 -0.98 10.04 9.17
N GLY A 320 -0.65 11.27 8.79
CA GLY A 320 -0.54 11.71 7.40
C GLY A 320 0.91 11.89 6.96
N LEU A 321 1.23 11.47 5.74
CA LEU A 321 2.49 11.77 5.06
C LEU A 321 2.28 12.94 4.10
N TRP A 322 3.21 13.88 4.09
CA TRP A 322 3.12 15.13 3.34
C TRP A 322 4.41 15.40 2.56
N TRP A 323 4.27 15.98 1.38
CA TRP A 323 5.39 16.41 0.54
C TRP A 323 5.26 17.90 0.23
N LYS A 324 6.25 18.71 0.62
CA LYS A 324 6.25 20.18 0.40
C LYS A 324 4.95 20.85 0.88
N GLY A 325 4.48 20.49 2.07
CA GLY A 325 3.25 21.03 2.64
C GLY A 325 1.94 20.55 1.99
N GLN A 326 1.97 19.58 1.07
CA GLN A 326 0.78 18.96 0.48
C GLN A 326 0.55 17.54 1.02
N PRO A 327 -0.70 17.13 1.32
CA PRO A 327 -0.98 15.79 1.81
C PRO A 327 -0.78 14.77 0.68
N VAL A 328 -0.09 13.67 0.98
CA VAL A 328 0.17 12.56 0.04
C VAL A 328 -0.70 11.37 0.40
N SER A 329 -0.56 10.87 1.62
CA SER A 329 -1.27 9.68 2.09
C SER A 329 -1.63 9.81 3.57
N PHE A 330 -2.53 8.94 4.03
CA PHE A 330 -2.85 8.79 5.43
C PHE A 330 -2.75 7.32 5.84
N CYS A 331 -2.59 7.09 7.14
CA CYS A 331 -2.67 5.80 7.81
C CYS A 331 -3.64 5.92 8.99
N SER A 332 -4.52 4.94 9.17
CA SER A 332 -5.44 4.87 10.32
C SER A 332 -5.60 3.44 10.81
N LEU A 333 -5.74 3.28 12.12
CA LEU A 333 -6.06 2.00 12.77
C LEU A 333 -7.55 1.98 13.14
N ARG A 334 -8.24 0.93 12.72
CA ARG A 334 -9.67 0.73 12.91
C ARG A 334 -9.93 -0.60 13.59
N LYS A 335 -10.82 -0.65 14.57
CA LYS A 335 -11.18 -1.88 15.29
C LYS A 335 -12.68 -1.96 15.45
N THR A 336 -13.17 -3.13 15.82
CA THR A 336 -14.56 -3.34 16.21
C THR A 336 -14.67 -3.15 17.72
N ASP A 337 -15.65 -2.36 18.17
CA ASP A 337 -15.96 -2.24 19.59
C ASP A 337 -16.42 -3.56 20.22
#